data_AF-A0A943JS78-F1
#
_entry.id   AF-A0A943JS78-F1
#
_cell.length_a   1.000
_cell.length_b   1.000
_cell.length_c   1.000
_cell.angle_alpha   90.00
_cell.angle_beta   90.00
_cell.angle_gamma   90.00
#
_symmetry.space_group_name_H-M   'P 1'
#
loop_
_entity.id
_entity.type
_entity.pdbx_description
1 polymer ?
#
loop_
_entity_poly.entity_id
_entity_poly.type
_entity_poly.pdbx_seq_one_letter_code
_entity_poly.pdbx_strand_id
1 'polypeptide(L)'
;MEKNLNEIRRVAYITNNEIALDLTLGKPYNINKLENIILKTEYVILGKGVIKKDILKSLSFDKSLLKLINNFIFIRCNDDLVELEKSIQEEARSIEQEKASEEEWKNTLKEKIATLSLSKEEKEKIFELILNCSTNKKEMEDSYQEVYNMINHAQRTRELFNLKPGIKLNKNDFPQKNIKGEE
;
A
#
# COMPACT_ATOMS: atom_id res chain seq x y z
N MET A 1 4.90 -28.76 6.35
CA MET A 1 5.15 -28.09 5.06
C MET A 1 5.78 -29.05 4.04
N GLU A 2 6.86 -29.76 4.38
CA GLU A 2 7.52 -30.72 3.47
C GLU A 2 6.62 -31.87 2.96
N LYS A 3 5.79 -32.48 3.83
CA LYS A 3 4.86 -33.54 3.41
C LYS A 3 3.89 -33.09 2.31
N ASN A 4 3.36 -31.87 2.42
CA ASN A 4 2.43 -31.31 1.44
C ASN A 4 3.13 -30.97 0.11
N LEU A 5 4.37 -30.48 0.18
CA LEU A 5 5.19 -30.21 -1.01
C LEU A 5 5.50 -31.49 -1.80
N ASN A 6 5.82 -32.59 -1.11
CA ASN A 6 6.07 -33.87 -1.77
C ASN A 6 4.82 -34.45 -2.43
N GLU A 7 3.66 -34.24 -1.82
CA GLU A 7 2.38 -34.67 -2.41
C GLU A 7 2.01 -33.84 -3.65
N ILE A 8 2.20 -32.51 -3.61
CA ILE A 8 2.03 -31.64 -4.78
C ILE A 8 2.97 -32.07 -5.91
N ARG A 9 4.25 -32.35 -5.62
CA ARG A 9 5.23 -32.82 -6.61
C ARG A 9 4.80 -34.16 -7.23
N ARG A 10 4.34 -35.11 -6.41
CA ARG A 10 3.86 -36.42 -6.90
C ARG A 10 2.69 -36.25 -7.86
N VAL A 11 1.69 -35.45 -7.47
CA VAL A 11 0.51 -35.19 -8.33
C VAL A 11 0.93 -34.47 -9.61
N ALA A 12 1.80 -33.46 -9.52
CA ALA A 12 2.30 -32.73 -10.69
C ALA A 12 3.06 -33.63 -11.67
N TYR A 13 3.87 -34.56 -11.16
CA TYR A 13 4.58 -35.54 -11.97
C TYR A 13 3.63 -36.50 -12.70
N ILE A 14 2.63 -37.06 -12.00
CA ILE A 14 1.65 -37.99 -12.60
C ILE A 14 0.79 -37.28 -13.66
N THR A 15 0.50 -35.99 -13.44
CA THR A 15 -0.35 -35.19 -14.33
C THR A 15 0.42 -34.42 -15.42
N ASN A 16 1.75 -34.59 -15.50
CA ASN A 16 2.63 -33.83 -16.40
C ASN A 16 2.46 -32.30 -16.29
N ASN A 17 2.22 -31.79 -15.09
CA ASN A 17 2.09 -30.36 -14.84
C ASN A 17 3.48 -29.73 -14.61
N GLU A 18 4.15 -29.36 -15.70
CA GLU A 18 5.50 -28.79 -15.67
C GLU A 18 5.59 -27.50 -14.85
N ILE A 19 4.57 -26.65 -14.91
CA ILE A 19 4.52 -25.40 -14.14
C ILE A 19 4.57 -25.69 -12.64
N ALA A 20 3.75 -26.63 -12.15
CA ALA A 20 3.75 -27.01 -10.75
C ALA A 20 5.08 -27.67 -10.30
N LEU A 21 5.75 -28.39 -11.20
CA LEU A 21 7.08 -28.93 -10.93
C LEU A 21 8.11 -27.80 -10.83
N ASP A 22 8.13 -26.85 -11.76
CA ASP A 22 9.09 -25.74 -11.74
C ASP A 22 8.88 -24.78 -10.55
N LEU A 23 7.64 -24.67 -10.06
CA LEU A 23 7.30 -23.94 -8.83
C LEU A 23 7.82 -24.64 -7.56
N THR A 24 7.99 -25.95 -7.58
CA THR A 24 8.30 -26.73 -6.37
C THR A 24 9.68 -27.39 -6.40
N LEU A 25 10.36 -27.41 -7.54
CA LEU A 25 11.63 -28.09 -7.77
C LEU A 25 12.58 -27.23 -8.60
N GLY A 26 13.86 -27.65 -8.60
CA GLY A 26 14.91 -27.02 -9.40
C GLY A 26 15.61 -25.87 -8.67
N LYS A 27 16.49 -25.22 -9.43
CA LYS A 27 17.20 -24.01 -9.02
C LYS A 27 17.03 -22.96 -10.11
N PRO A 28 16.91 -21.67 -9.74
CA PRO A 28 16.87 -20.59 -10.72
C PRO A 28 18.21 -20.48 -11.43
N TYR A 29 18.18 -19.90 -12.62
CA TYR A 29 19.38 -19.54 -13.35
C TYR A 29 20.20 -18.49 -12.56
N ASN A 30 21.52 -18.70 -12.47
CA ASN A 30 22.47 -17.85 -11.77
C ASN A 30 22.08 -17.52 -10.31
N ILE A 31 21.93 -18.57 -9.50
CA ILE A 31 21.51 -18.48 -8.10
C ILE A 31 22.36 -17.50 -7.28
N ASN A 32 23.68 -17.44 -7.49
CA ASN A 32 24.59 -16.55 -6.75
C ASN A 32 24.25 -15.07 -6.99
N LYS A 33 23.92 -14.68 -8.23
CA LYS A 33 23.49 -13.31 -8.53
C LYS A 33 22.13 -13.03 -7.90
N LEU A 34 21.22 -13.99 -8.00
CA LEU A 34 19.86 -13.86 -7.48
C LEU A 34 19.81 -13.76 -5.94
N GLU A 35 20.66 -14.51 -5.23
CA GLU A 35 20.79 -14.41 -3.77
C GLU A 35 21.17 -13.00 -3.33
N ASN A 36 22.09 -12.34 -4.03
CA ASN A 36 22.47 -10.96 -3.74
C ASN A 36 21.31 -9.96 -3.93
N ILE A 37 20.44 -10.20 -4.91
CA ILE A 37 19.23 -9.39 -5.16
C ILE A 37 18.19 -9.63 -4.04
N ILE A 38 17.99 -10.89 -3.67
CA ILE A 38 16.97 -11.31 -2.70
C ILE A 38 17.28 -10.87 -1.28
N LEU A 39 18.56 -10.82 -0.90
CA LEU A 39 18.97 -10.30 0.41
C LEU A 39 18.57 -8.83 0.64
N LYS A 40 18.30 -8.08 -0.43
CA LYS A 40 17.97 -6.65 -0.39
C LYS A 40 16.51 -6.36 -0.76
N THR A 41 15.68 -7.38 -0.97
CA THR A 41 14.32 -7.21 -1.48
C THR A 41 13.29 -8.07 -0.74
N GLU A 42 12.02 -7.85 -1.06
CA GLU A 42 10.88 -8.62 -0.54
C GLU A 42 10.65 -9.95 -1.26
N TYR A 43 11.51 -10.32 -2.22
CA TYR A 43 11.42 -11.60 -2.91
C TYR A 43 12.12 -12.72 -2.14
N VAL A 44 11.77 -13.97 -2.44
CA VAL A 44 12.43 -15.20 -1.99
C VAL A 44 12.57 -16.18 -3.14
N ILE A 45 13.59 -17.03 -3.08
CA ILE A 45 13.77 -18.12 -4.05
C ILE A 45 12.76 -19.21 -3.74
N LEU A 46 12.05 -19.65 -4.78
CA LEU A 46 11.20 -20.82 -4.74
C LEU A 46 11.36 -21.57 -6.07
N GLY A 47 11.69 -22.87 -6.02
CA GLY A 47 11.88 -23.68 -7.24
C GLY A 47 12.88 -23.06 -8.24
N LYS A 48 12.45 -22.89 -9.50
CA LYS A 48 13.24 -22.26 -10.57
C LYS A 48 13.08 -20.73 -10.67
N GLY A 49 12.57 -20.06 -9.65
CA GLY A 49 12.25 -18.64 -9.74
C GLY A 49 12.14 -17.95 -8.40
N VAL A 50 11.39 -16.84 -8.39
CA VAL A 50 11.18 -16.01 -7.21
C VAL A 50 9.72 -15.67 -7.00
N ILE A 51 9.37 -15.37 -5.74
CA ILE A 51 8.05 -14.89 -5.34
C ILE A 51 8.19 -13.91 -4.17
N LYS A 52 7.26 -12.97 -4.04
CA LYS A 52 7.25 -12.05 -2.88
C LYS A 52 6.91 -12.78 -1.57
N LYS A 53 7.56 -12.37 -0.48
CA LYS A 53 7.45 -12.96 0.86
C LYS A 53 6.03 -12.89 1.41
N ASP A 54 5.35 -11.77 1.24
CA ASP A 54 3.98 -11.52 1.68
C ASP A 54 2.97 -12.43 0.96
N ILE A 55 3.16 -12.66 -0.33
CA ILE A 55 2.35 -13.57 -1.13
C ILE A 55 2.53 -15.00 -0.63
N LEU A 56 3.78 -15.42 -0.40
CA LEU A 56 4.09 -16.74 0.14
C LEU A 56 3.47 -16.93 1.54
N LYS A 57 3.53 -15.91 2.41
CA LYS A 57 2.93 -15.93 3.76
C LYS A 57 1.40 -15.99 3.75
N SER A 58 0.77 -15.46 2.71
CA SER A 58 -0.69 -15.36 2.59
C SER A 58 -1.33 -16.52 1.81
N LEU A 59 -0.60 -17.62 1.60
CA LEU A 59 -1.11 -18.83 0.99
C LEU A 59 -1.93 -19.65 2.01
N SER A 60 -3.20 -19.91 1.70
CA SER A 60 -4.07 -20.83 2.43
C SER A 60 -4.26 -22.14 1.66
N PHE A 61 -4.46 -23.24 2.39
CA PHE A 61 -4.43 -24.62 1.85
C PHE A 61 -5.31 -24.83 0.60
N ASP A 62 -6.47 -24.15 0.52
CA ASP A 62 -7.49 -24.44 -0.51
C ASP A 62 -7.41 -23.58 -1.79
N LYS A 63 -6.59 -22.52 -1.82
CA LYS A 63 -6.47 -21.60 -3.00
C LYS A 63 -5.04 -21.18 -3.34
N SER A 64 -4.06 -22.02 -3.01
CA SER A 64 -2.64 -21.66 -3.10
C SER A 64 -2.05 -21.65 -4.52
N LEU A 65 -2.44 -22.60 -5.39
CA LEU A 65 -1.69 -22.82 -6.64
C LEU A 65 -1.88 -21.71 -7.67
N LEU A 66 -3.11 -21.23 -7.89
CA LEU A 66 -3.36 -20.16 -8.85
C LEU A 66 -2.70 -18.84 -8.41
N LYS A 67 -2.72 -18.58 -7.09
CA LYS A 67 -2.06 -17.43 -6.48
C LYS A 67 -0.53 -17.53 -6.60
N LEU A 68 0.04 -18.72 -6.45
CA LEU A 68 1.46 -18.97 -6.72
C LEU A 68 1.80 -18.69 -8.18
N ILE A 69 1.10 -19.31 -9.13
CA ILE A 69 1.37 -19.16 -10.57
C ILE A 69 1.34 -17.69 -10.99
N ASN A 70 0.33 -16.93 -10.54
CA ASN A 70 0.16 -15.54 -10.96
C ASN A 70 1.20 -14.58 -10.38
N ASN A 71 1.95 -14.99 -9.37
CA ASN A 71 2.90 -14.12 -8.65
C ASN A 71 4.32 -14.67 -8.66
N PHE A 72 4.55 -15.76 -9.38
CA PHE A 72 5.85 -16.38 -9.50
C PHE A 72 6.55 -15.89 -10.76
N ILE A 73 7.82 -15.49 -10.61
CA ILE A 73 8.65 -15.03 -11.71
C ILE A 73 9.70 -16.11 -11.96
N PHE A 74 9.62 -16.75 -13.14
CA PHE A 74 10.61 -17.73 -13.56
C PHE A 74 11.93 -17.06 -13.87
N ILE A 75 13.03 -17.63 -13.40
CA ILE A 75 14.39 -17.15 -13.69
C ILE A 75 15.14 -18.25 -14.43
N ARG A 76 15.10 -18.22 -15.75
CA ARG A 76 15.66 -19.24 -16.65
C ARG A 76 16.84 -18.73 -17.46
N CYS A 77 16.92 -17.42 -17.68
CA CYS A 77 18.00 -16.79 -18.44
C CYS A 77 18.37 -15.41 -17.86
N ASN A 78 19.33 -14.74 -18.51
CA ASN A 78 19.73 -13.38 -18.15
C ASN A 78 18.60 -12.36 -18.35
N ASP A 79 17.75 -12.53 -19.37
CA ASP A 79 16.67 -11.58 -19.65
C ASP A 79 15.65 -11.55 -18.51
N ASP A 80 15.28 -12.73 -17.98
CA ASP A 80 14.41 -12.85 -16.81
C ASP A 80 15.00 -12.14 -15.57
N LEU A 81 16.33 -12.17 -15.38
CA LEU A 81 17.01 -11.47 -14.29
C LEU A 81 16.96 -9.94 -14.46
N VAL A 82 17.16 -9.46 -15.69
CA VAL A 82 17.08 -8.02 -15.99
C VAL A 82 15.66 -7.51 -15.79
N GLU A 83 14.65 -8.30 -16.15
CA GLU A 83 13.25 -7.96 -15.93
C GLU A 83 12.92 -7.88 -14.43
N LEU A 84 13.37 -8.86 -13.64
CA LEU A 84 13.23 -8.82 -12.18
C LEU A 84 13.87 -7.56 -11.57
N GLU A 85 15.10 -7.23 -11.96
CA GLU A 85 15.81 -6.04 -11.49
C GLU A 85 15.05 -4.75 -11.85
N LYS A 86 14.45 -4.67 -13.05
CA LYS A 86 13.60 -3.55 -13.45
C LYS A 86 12.35 -3.44 -12.60
N SER A 87 11.62 -4.55 -12.39
CA SER A 87 10.42 -4.55 -11.56
C SER A 87 10.70 -4.11 -10.12
N ILE A 88 11.84 -4.53 -9.56
CA ILE A 88 12.29 -4.08 -8.23
C ILE A 88 12.56 -2.56 -8.21
N GLN A 89 13.22 -2.02 -9.25
CA GLN A 89 13.49 -0.59 -9.34
C GLN A 89 12.22 0.25 -9.54
N GLU A 90 11.28 -0.23 -10.36
CA GLU A 90 9.99 0.43 -10.57
C GLU A 90 9.18 0.46 -9.28
N GLU A 91 9.12 -0.64 -8.54
CA GLU A 91 8.46 -0.71 -7.25
C GLU A 91 9.10 0.24 -6.21
N ALA A 92 10.44 0.31 -6.18
CA ALA A 92 11.15 1.27 -5.34
C ALA A 92 10.82 2.73 -5.69
N ARG A 93 10.76 3.06 -7.00
CA ARG A 93 10.38 4.40 -7.47
C ARG A 93 8.93 4.74 -7.14
N SER A 94 8.00 3.79 -7.24
CA SER A 94 6.61 4.01 -6.84
C SER A 94 6.50 4.30 -5.35
N ILE A 95 7.24 3.58 -4.50
CA ILE A 95 7.27 3.83 -3.05
C ILE A 95 7.88 5.21 -2.75
N GLU A 96 8.95 5.61 -3.45
CA GLU A 96 9.54 6.95 -3.30
C GLU A 96 8.58 8.06 -3.75
N GLN A 97 7.85 7.86 -4.84
CA GLN A 97 6.82 8.79 -5.31
C GLN A 97 5.64 8.91 -4.34
N GLU A 98 5.20 7.80 -3.74
CA GLU A 98 4.15 7.81 -2.72
C GLU A 98 4.61 8.58 -1.47
N LYS A 99 5.86 8.38 -1.01
CA LYS A 99 6.43 9.12 0.12
C LYS A 99 6.60 10.61 -0.16
N ALA A 100 7.10 10.96 -1.35
CA ALA A 100 7.24 12.35 -1.77
C ALA A 100 5.87 13.04 -1.82
N SER A 101 4.86 12.36 -2.40
CA SER A 101 3.48 12.86 -2.39
C SER A 101 2.95 13.03 -0.98
N GLU A 102 3.26 12.10 -0.06
CA GLU A 102 2.83 12.16 1.33
C GLU A 102 3.41 13.37 2.09
N GLU A 103 4.69 13.65 1.90
CA GLU A 103 5.36 14.81 2.50
C GLU A 103 4.87 16.14 1.89
N GLU A 104 4.64 16.17 0.57
CA GLU A 104 4.17 17.37 -0.14
C GLU A 104 2.79 17.83 0.36
N TRP A 105 1.81 16.93 0.50
CA TRP A 105 0.49 17.34 0.98
C TRP A 105 0.52 17.72 2.46
N LYS A 106 1.33 17.06 3.29
CA LYS A 106 1.53 17.42 4.70
C LYS A 106 2.15 18.82 4.85
N ASN A 107 3.15 19.13 4.03
CA ASN A 107 3.78 20.46 4.02
C ASN A 107 2.77 21.52 3.55
N THR A 108 2.04 21.27 2.48
CA THR A 108 0.97 22.16 1.99
C THR A 108 -0.11 22.40 3.06
N LEU A 109 -0.48 21.35 3.81
CA LEU A 109 -1.43 21.46 4.91
C LEU A 109 -0.89 22.35 6.03
N LYS A 110 0.36 22.16 6.45
CA LYS A 110 1.02 23.01 7.46
C LYS A 110 1.07 24.47 7.03
N GLU A 111 1.42 24.74 5.78
CA GLU A 111 1.45 26.10 5.23
C GLU A 111 0.06 26.75 5.25
N LYS A 112 -0.98 26.04 4.79
CA LYS A 112 -2.35 26.55 4.84
C LYS A 112 -2.81 26.83 6.27
N ILE A 113 -2.52 25.94 7.22
CA ILE A 113 -2.88 26.12 8.63
C ILE A 113 -2.10 27.30 9.25
N ALA A 114 -0.84 27.52 8.85
CA ALA A 114 -0.01 28.61 9.36
C ALA A 114 -0.64 29.99 9.08
N THR A 115 -1.34 30.15 7.95
CA THR A 115 -2.04 31.39 7.56
C THR A 115 -3.28 31.70 8.40
N LEU A 116 -3.77 30.76 9.22
CA LEU A 116 -4.93 30.97 10.07
C LEU A 116 -4.55 31.83 11.29
N SER A 117 -5.44 32.75 11.67
CA SER A 117 -5.31 33.56 12.89
C SER A 117 -5.75 32.77 14.13
N LEU A 118 -5.05 31.66 14.41
CA LEU A 118 -5.30 30.74 15.52
C LEU A 118 -4.04 30.59 16.39
N SER A 119 -4.22 30.11 17.62
CA SER A 119 -3.09 29.76 18.50
C SER A 119 -2.27 28.60 17.95
N LYS A 120 -1.05 28.44 18.45
CA LYS A 120 -0.17 27.33 18.03
C LYS A 120 -0.80 25.96 18.34
N GLU A 121 -1.44 25.84 19.50
CA GLU A 121 -2.10 24.61 19.95
C GLU A 121 -3.28 24.23 19.03
N GLU A 122 -4.12 25.19 18.65
CA GLU A 122 -5.22 24.96 17.71
C GLU A 122 -4.70 24.54 16.32
N LYS A 123 -3.61 25.16 15.85
CA LYS A 123 -2.98 24.81 14.57
C LYS A 123 -2.45 23.38 14.57
N GLU A 124 -1.74 22.98 15.62
CA GLU A 124 -1.26 21.60 15.78
C GLU A 124 -2.42 20.60 15.84
N LYS A 125 -3.49 20.95 16.58
CA LYS A 125 -4.68 20.12 16.68
C LYS A 125 -5.39 19.92 15.33
N ILE A 126 -5.53 20.98 14.53
CA ILE A 126 -6.11 20.88 13.17
C ILE A 126 -5.26 19.97 12.28
N PHE A 127 -3.93 20.09 12.35
CA PHE A 127 -3.03 19.24 11.58
C PHE A 127 -3.21 17.75 11.94
N GLU A 128 -3.24 17.43 13.22
CA GLU A 128 -3.42 16.04 13.70
C GLU A 128 -4.80 15.47 13.36
N LEU A 129 -5.86 16.28 13.48
CA LEU A 129 -7.22 15.85 13.13
C LEU A 129 -7.32 15.49 11.65
N ILE A 130 -6.73 16.28 10.76
CA ILE A 130 -6.74 15.99 9.32
C ILE A 130 -5.79 14.84 9.00
N LEU A 131 -4.63 14.76 9.66
CA LEU A 131 -3.68 13.67 9.44
C LEU A 131 -4.32 12.30 9.73
N ASN A 132 -5.05 12.20 10.84
CA ASN A 132 -5.59 10.95 11.36
C ASN A 132 -7.04 10.67 10.97
N CYS A 133 -7.71 11.58 10.24
CA CYS A 133 -9.10 11.35 9.86
C CYS A 133 -9.26 10.21 8.83
N SER A 134 -10.40 9.55 8.90
CA SER A 134 -10.83 8.57 7.90
C SER A 134 -11.13 9.26 6.56
N THR A 135 -10.91 8.56 5.45
CA THR A 135 -11.36 9.00 4.13
C THR A 135 -12.86 8.77 3.92
N ASN A 136 -13.50 8.00 4.81
CA ASN A 136 -14.94 7.78 4.81
C ASN A 136 -15.67 8.99 5.41
N LYS A 137 -16.57 9.60 4.63
CA LYS A 137 -17.31 10.81 5.03
C LYS A 137 -18.10 10.67 6.33
N LYS A 138 -18.67 9.49 6.61
CA LYS A 138 -19.44 9.25 7.84
C LYS A 138 -18.55 9.22 9.09
N GLU A 139 -17.37 8.63 8.97
CA GLU A 139 -16.42 8.48 10.08
C GLU A 139 -15.62 9.76 10.33
N MET A 140 -15.58 10.66 9.34
CA MET A 140 -14.87 11.93 9.40
C MET A 140 -15.71 13.07 9.99
N GLU A 141 -17.02 12.90 10.16
CA GLU A 141 -17.96 13.96 10.56
C GLU A 141 -17.51 14.67 11.84
N ASP A 142 -17.09 13.92 12.86
CA ASP A 142 -16.62 14.48 14.13
C ASP A 142 -15.36 15.33 13.96
N SER A 143 -14.36 14.82 13.24
CA SER A 143 -13.12 15.56 12.96
C SER A 143 -13.41 16.82 12.13
N TYR A 144 -14.33 16.74 11.17
CA TYR A 144 -14.73 17.88 10.36
C TYR A 144 -15.41 18.95 11.22
N GLN A 145 -16.33 18.56 12.09
CA GLN A 145 -17.04 19.49 12.97
C GLN A 145 -16.09 20.16 13.98
N GLU A 146 -15.12 19.42 14.51
CA GLU A 146 -14.14 19.96 15.45
C GLU A 146 -13.24 21.02 14.79
N VAL A 147 -12.73 20.74 13.58
CA VAL A 147 -11.96 21.73 12.80
C VAL A 147 -12.85 22.91 12.38
N TYR A 148 -14.12 22.67 12.04
CA TYR A 148 -15.07 23.74 11.76
C TYR A 148 -15.27 24.65 12.97
N ASN A 149 -15.42 24.11 14.17
CA ASN A 149 -15.61 24.91 15.39
C ASN A 149 -14.39 25.78 15.71
N MET A 150 -13.17 25.32 15.39
CA MET A 150 -11.94 26.11 15.56
C MET A 150 -11.79 27.21 14.50
N ILE A 151 -12.08 26.91 13.23
CA ILE A 151 -11.88 27.86 12.12
C ILE A 151 -13.07 28.81 11.94
N ASN A 152 -14.26 28.34 12.31
CA ASN A 152 -15.57 28.97 12.09
C ASN A 152 -15.82 29.39 10.63
N HIS A 153 -15.30 28.63 9.65
CA HIS A 153 -15.43 28.95 8.22
C HIS A 153 -15.50 27.69 7.34
N ALA A 154 -16.70 27.33 6.90
CA ALA A 154 -16.97 26.06 6.19
C ALA A 154 -16.10 25.85 4.94
N GLN A 155 -15.87 26.89 4.13
CA GLN A 155 -15.02 26.76 2.94
C GLN A 155 -13.57 26.43 3.31
N ARG A 156 -13.00 27.10 4.30
CA ARG A 156 -11.61 26.87 4.73
C ARG A 156 -11.44 25.48 5.33
N THR A 157 -12.39 25.04 6.15
CA THR A 157 -12.43 23.65 6.66
C THR A 157 -12.41 22.64 5.52
N ARG A 158 -13.30 22.76 4.52
CA ARG A 158 -13.31 21.87 3.35
C ARG A 158 -12.00 21.88 2.58
N GLU A 159 -11.43 23.06 2.37
CA GLU A 159 -10.16 23.19 1.65
C GLU A 159 -9.02 22.46 2.35
N LEU A 160 -8.95 22.49 3.68
CA LEU A 160 -7.92 21.77 4.44
C LEU A 160 -8.10 20.25 4.35
N PHE A 161 -9.33 19.76 4.50
CA PHE A 161 -9.62 18.32 4.36
C PHE A 161 -9.38 17.80 2.94
N ASN A 162 -9.67 18.61 1.92
CA ASN A 162 -9.43 18.25 0.50
C ASN A 162 -7.94 18.18 0.14
N LEU A 163 -7.03 18.65 1.00
CA LEU A 163 -5.58 18.43 0.80
C LEU A 163 -5.18 16.98 1.10
N LYS A 164 -5.92 16.25 1.92
CA LYS A 164 -5.62 14.86 2.23
C LYS A 164 -5.96 13.97 1.03
N PRO A 165 -5.02 13.14 0.54
CA PRO A 165 -5.29 12.20 -0.53
C PRO A 165 -6.49 11.30 -0.22
N GLY A 166 -7.36 11.10 -1.21
CA GLY A 166 -8.56 10.27 -1.07
C GLY A 166 -9.80 10.99 -0.53
N ILE A 167 -9.68 12.24 -0.07
CA ILE A 167 -10.83 13.04 0.39
C ILE A 167 -11.31 13.97 -0.71
N LYS A 168 -12.63 13.97 -0.96
CA LYS A 168 -13.31 14.92 -1.85
C LYS A 168 -14.61 15.41 -1.21
N LEU A 169 -14.54 16.60 -0.65
CA LEU A 169 -15.65 17.32 -0.03
C LEU A 169 -16.17 18.43 -0.94
N ASN A 170 -17.49 18.45 -1.09
CA ASN A 170 -18.25 19.50 -1.75
C ASN A 170 -19.13 20.25 -0.73
N LYS A 171 -19.90 21.23 -1.22
CA LYS A 171 -20.72 22.08 -0.36
C LYS A 171 -21.88 21.39 0.37
N ASN A 172 -22.26 20.19 -0.06
CA ASN A 172 -23.39 19.42 0.43
C ASN A 172 -22.99 18.28 1.39
N ASP A 173 -21.70 17.98 1.54
CA ASP A 173 -21.25 16.82 2.31
C ASP A 173 -21.40 17.00 3.83
N PHE A 174 -21.30 18.24 4.32
CA PHE A 174 -21.55 18.62 5.72
C PHE A 174 -22.35 19.93 5.74
N PRO A 175 -23.67 19.88 5.46
CA PRO A 175 -24.52 21.06 5.47
C PRO A 175 -24.62 21.62 6.89
N GLN A 176 -24.74 22.95 7.04
CA GLN A 176 -24.75 23.67 8.33
C GLN A 176 -25.92 23.32 9.28
N LYS A 177 -26.70 22.26 9.03
CA LYS A 177 -27.79 21.83 9.91
C LYS A 177 -27.27 20.84 10.94
N ASN A 178 -26.76 21.38 12.06
CA ASN A 178 -26.90 20.89 13.43
C ASN A 178 -26.06 21.72 14.43
N ILE A 179 -26.01 23.05 14.29
CA ILE A 179 -25.55 23.91 15.38
C ILE A 179 -26.74 24.09 16.33
N LYS A 180 -26.94 23.14 17.25
CA LYS A 180 -27.73 23.38 18.47
C LYS A 180 -26.95 24.38 19.31
N GLY A 181 -27.44 25.61 19.43
CA GLY A 181 -26.87 26.59 20.36
C GLY A 181 -27.16 28.05 20.02
N GLU A 182 -28.42 28.40 19.77
CA GLU A 182 -28.93 29.76 19.99
C GLU A 182 -30.36 29.63 20.57
N GLU A 183 -30.43 29.57 21.89
CA GLU A 183 -31.43 30.28 22.71
C GLU A 183 -30.70 30.82 23.95
#